data_AF-A0A6P0LGS0-F1
#
_entry.id   AF-A0A6P0LGS0-F1
#
_cell.length_a   1.000
_cell.length_b   1.000
_cell.length_c   1.000
_cell.angle_alpha   90.00
_cell.angle_beta   90.00
_cell.angle_gamma   90.00
#
_symmetry.space_group_name_H-M   'P 1'
#
loop_
_entity.id
_entity.type
_entity.pdbx_description
1 polymer ?
#
loop_
_entity_poly.entity_id
_entity_poly.type
_entity_poly.pdbx_seq_one_letter_code
_entity_poly.pdbx_strand_id
1 'polypeptide(L)'
;MTVAGTRGSSTTRSLLVRTTNVVKDLQIICLDLNTQDGQEIFPANLIQPTLPGEEIEANSLLSIPIEFQLDHAPKSGEFSGEFLIKYSETELSVPLTLRIKDPFPIPLVIISIGVILSIAVSGYRNRGKLRDKILVRVGQLRTQLRSDPQLADTSLADQFNSIPNPFKTRIEGHLLDVDMALQGERWNDGNQAIKQAESVWLKWRKGREDWLALLNYAQTLEQKIPTTPDLDPRYLQSVRRNLQQAIREAPDQNPQDLYQQLDDLAKQINQYLQLDAKLSDLDNLLVETTISTQELQTWQRQEKTLRTKLNNLEPTDKKAAQELNGQIEKAITLLTKQIPANSTKLGFLISQPELLQKAPGIDTPRIVIQEPRLAKIRLWIFSAISYAIAIVLLAGSGFIELYTYKSTFGANLWADYGVLLAWGFGAEASRDAIAKVVANLELPGLN
;
A
#
# COMPACT_ATOMS: atom_id res chain seq x y z
N MET A 1 17.27 -62.81 6.56
CA MET A 1 16.32 -62.30 5.57
C MET A 1 15.84 -60.93 5.98
N THR A 2 15.79 -59.96 5.06
CA THR A 2 15.24 -58.62 5.34
C THR A 2 14.02 -58.36 4.45
N VAL A 3 12.92 -57.95 5.08
CA VAL A 3 11.66 -57.66 4.41
C VAL A 3 11.28 -56.23 4.73
N ALA A 4 10.91 -55.46 3.71
CA ALA A 4 10.45 -54.08 3.88
C ALA A 4 9.06 -53.94 3.25
N GLY A 5 8.17 -53.25 3.94
CA GLY A 5 6.81 -53.03 3.47
C GLY A 5 6.10 -51.88 4.18
N THR A 6 4.86 -51.64 3.78
CA THR A 6 4.05 -50.52 4.28
C THR A 6 2.92 -51.08 5.14
N ARG A 7 2.63 -50.44 6.27
CA ARG A 7 1.48 -50.82 7.10
C ARG A 7 0.19 -50.69 6.29
N GLY A 8 -0.68 -51.70 6.38
CA GLY A 8 -1.89 -51.79 5.54
C GLY A 8 -1.72 -52.59 4.25
N SER A 9 -0.60 -53.31 4.07
CA SER A 9 -0.36 -54.17 2.90
C SER A 9 0.12 -55.56 3.32
N SER A 10 0.08 -56.54 2.42
CA SER A 10 0.81 -57.79 2.59
C SER A 10 2.03 -57.83 1.67
N THR A 11 3.06 -58.59 2.06
CA THR A 11 4.27 -58.77 1.26
C THR A 11 4.69 -60.22 1.30
N THR A 12 5.01 -60.80 0.14
CA THR A 12 5.49 -62.18 0.04
C THR A 12 7.00 -62.19 -0.23
N ARG A 13 7.72 -63.12 0.42
CA ARG A 13 9.12 -63.43 0.12
C ARG A 13 9.30 -64.93 0.03
N SER A 14 10.06 -65.38 -0.96
CA SER A 14 10.35 -66.80 -1.13
C SER A 14 11.64 -67.17 -0.42
N LEU A 15 11.55 -68.16 0.46
CA LEU A 15 12.70 -68.84 1.03
C LEU A 15 13.11 -69.99 0.11
N LEU A 16 14.35 -69.96 -0.36
CA LEU A 16 14.91 -71.02 -1.19
C LEU A 16 15.70 -71.99 -0.34
N VAL A 17 15.28 -73.25 -0.32
CA VAL A 17 15.93 -74.33 0.43
C VAL A 17 16.41 -75.37 -0.58
N ARG A 18 17.68 -75.77 -0.47
CA ARG A 18 18.24 -76.88 -1.25
C ARG A 18 18.62 -78.00 -0.31
N THR A 19 18.12 -79.20 -0.58
CA THR A 19 18.40 -80.39 0.21
C THR A 19 19.32 -81.33 -0.57
N THR A 20 20.30 -81.94 0.08
CA THR A 20 21.18 -82.96 -0.54
C THR A 20 20.64 -84.38 -0.32
N ASN A 21 19.79 -84.55 0.70
CA ASN A 21 19.15 -85.80 1.08
C ASN A 21 17.63 -85.64 1.03
N VAL A 22 16.89 -86.76 1.01
CA VAL A 22 15.43 -86.75 1.17
C VAL A 22 15.10 -86.18 2.55
N VAL A 23 14.24 -85.16 2.59
CA VAL A 23 13.78 -84.54 3.83
C VAL A 23 12.32 -84.87 4.05
N LYS A 24 12.01 -85.42 5.22
CA LYS A 24 10.65 -85.67 5.71
C LYS A 24 10.35 -84.71 6.86
N ASP A 25 9.09 -84.32 6.99
CA ASP A 25 8.58 -83.50 8.10
C ASP A 25 9.23 -82.11 8.22
N LEU A 26 9.40 -81.41 7.08
CA LEU A 26 9.87 -80.02 7.10
C LEU A 26 8.86 -79.11 7.79
N GLN A 27 9.30 -78.45 8.86
CA GLN A 27 8.50 -77.48 9.61
C GLN A 27 9.20 -76.11 9.63
N ILE A 28 8.40 -75.05 9.51
CA ILE A 28 8.85 -73.67 9.70
C ILE A 28 8.10 -73.11 10.89
N ILE A 29 8.84 -72.78 11.94
CA ILE A 29 8.32 -72.18 13.16
C ILE A 29 8.69 -70.70 13.11
N CYS A 30 7.68 -69.84 12.98
CA CYS A 30 7.87 -68.40 13.07
C CYS A 30 7.87 -68.00 14.54
N LEU A 31 8.83 -67.18 14.96
CA LEU A 31 8.86 -66.59 16.30
C LEU A 31 8.37 -65.15 16.23
N ASP A 32 7.95 -64.63 17.38
CA ASP A 32 7.62 -63.22 17.55
C ASP A 32 8.86 -62.37 17.25
N LEU A 33 8.68 -61.28 16.50
CA LEU A 33 9.76 -60.34 16.22
C LEU A 33 9.64 -59.14 17.16
N ASN A 34 10.75 -58.70 17.72
CA ASN A 34 10.77 -57.61 18.69
C ASN A 34 11.43 -56.37 18.10
N THR A 35 10.98 -55.19 18.52
CA THR A 35 11.71 -53.96 18.26
C THR A 35 13.03 -53.93 19.03
N GLN A 36 13.97 -53.08 18.59
CA GLN A 36 15.29 -52.95 19.25
C GLN A 36 15.19 -52.53 20.74
N ASP A 37 14.13 -51.82 21.11
CA ASP A 37 13.82 -51.41 22.49
C ASP A 37 12.95 -52.43 23.25
N GLY A 38 12.51 -53.52 22.59
CA GLY A 38 11.70 -54.59 23.17
C GLY A 38 10.29 -54.18 23.62
N GLN A 39 9.81 -53.00 23.22
CA GLN A 39 8.51 -52.48 23.66
C GLN A 39 7.35 -52.97 22.80
N GLU A 40 7.61 -53.30 21.55
CA GLU A 40 6.59 -53.70 20.58
C GLU A 40 6.95 -55.04 19.95
N ILE A 41 5.92 -55.86 19.75
CA ILE A 41 6.06 -57.23 19.26
C ILE A 41 5.28 -57.35 17.95
N PHE A 42 5.94 -57.77 16.88
CA PHE A 42 5.27 -58.23 15.67
C PHE A 42 4.95 -59.73 15.83
N PRO A 43 3.66 -60.10 15.96
CA PRO A 43 3.28 -61.47 16.29
C PRO A 43 3.64 -62.49 15.20
N ALA A 44 4.06 -63.68 15.61
CA ALA A 44 4.41 -64.77 14.71
C ALA A 44 3.27 -65.23 13.79
N ASN A 45 2.01 -65.11 14.24
CA ASN A 45 0.83 -65.51 13.47
C ASN A 45 0.57 -64.65 12.21
N LEU A 46 1.22 -63.48 12.12
CA LEU A 46 1.18 -62.61 10.93
C LEU A 46 2.24 -63.02 9.88
N ILE A 47 3.02 -64.07 10.15
CA ILE A 47 4.01 -64.66 9.24
C ILE A 47 3.50 -66.03 8.83
N GLN A 48 3.09 -66.18 7.57
CA GLN A 48 2.41 -67.37 7.07
C GLN A 48 3.28 -68.05 5.99
N PRO A 49 4.08 -69.06 6.36
CA PRO A 49 4.79 -69.89 5.39
C PRO A 49 3.86 -70.91 4.74
N THR A 50 3.91 -71.04 3.41
CA THR A 50 3.17 -72.08 2.67
C THR A 50 4.10 -73.21 2.26
N LEU A 51 3.97 -74.37 2.90
CA LEU A 51 4.79 -75.55 2.63
C LEU A 51 4.27 -76.31 1.39
N PRO A 52 5.15 -76.67 0.43
CA PRO A 52 4.73 -77.30 -0.84
C PRO A 52 4.48 -78.82 -0.78
N GLY A 53 4.61 -79.49 0.37
CA GLY A 53 4.32 -80.93 0.54
C GLY A 53 5.03 -81.56 1.75
N GLU A 54 4.69 -82.83 2.08
CA GLU A 54 5.22 -83.56 3.25
C GLU A 54 6.60 -84.22 3.02
N GLU A 55 6.97 -84.50 1.76
CA GLU A 55 8.25 -85.16 1.40
C GLU A 55 8.97 -84.39 0.29
N ILE A 56 10.27 -84.13 0.49
CA ILE A 56 11.12 -83.36 -0.42
C ILE A 56 12.19 -84.28 -1.00
N GLU A 57 12.24 -84.39 -2.32
CA GLU A 57 13.23 -85.20 -3.04
C GLU A 57 14.66 -84.68 -2.83
N ALA A 58 15.63 -85.60 -2.85
CA ALA A 58 17.05 -85.25 -2.76
C ALA A 58 17.49 -84.41 -3.97
N ASN A 59 18.37 -83.44 -3.74
CA ASN A 59 18.92 -82.51 -4.75
C ASN A 59 17.89 -81.60 -5.42
N SER A 60 16.69 -81.43 -4.82
CA SER A 60 15.68 -80.50 -5.30
C SER A 60 15.85 -79.10 -4.69
N LEU A 61 15.44 -78.07 -5.43
CA LEU A 61 15.34 -76.69 -4.95
C LEU A 61 13.89 -76.40 -4.60
N LEU A 62 13.63 -76.16 -3.31
CA LEU A 62 12.32 -75.83 -2.80
C LEU A 62 12.16 -74.32 -2.65
N SER A 63 11.08 -73.76 -3.20
CA SER A 63 10.69 -72.37 -2.98
C SER A 63 9.49 -72.33 -2.05
N ILE A 64 9.70 -71.81 -0.84
CA ILE A 64 8.67 -71.68 0.19
C ILE A 64 8.25 -70.22 0.25
N PRO A 65 7.08 -69.84 -0.29
CA PRO A 65 6.58 -68.48 -0.13
C PRO A 65 6.18 -68.25 1.32
N ILE A 66 6.63 -67.13 1.87
CA ILE A 66 6.30 -66.63 3.21
C ILE A 66 5.56 -65.32 3.02
N GLU A 67 4.29 -65.28 3.42
CA GLU A 67 3.48 -64.07 3.43
C GLU A 67 3.60 -63.35 4.77
N PHE A 68 3.85 -62.04 4.71
CA PHE A 68 3.90 -61.13 5.85
C PHE A 68 2.67 -60.22 5.80
N GLN A 69 1.78 -60.34 6.79
CA GLN A 69 0.57 -59.53 6.91
C GLN A 69 0.88 -58.23 7.67
N LEU A 70 1.15 -57.14 6.94
CA LEU A 70 1.54 -55.84 7.53
C LEU A 70 0.33 -54.93 7.77
N ASP A 71 -0.87 -55.36 7.39
CA ASP A 71 -2.14 -54.68 7.69
C ASP A 71 -2.49 -54.70 9.17
N HIS A 72 -2.13 -55.77 9.87
CA HIS A 72 -2.31 -55.94 11.31
C HIS A 72 -1.04 -55.61 12.12
N ALA A 73 -0.03 -54.99 11.49
CA ALA A 73 1.19 -54.59 12.20
C ALA A 73 0.87 -53.55 13.30
N PRO A 74 1.34 -53.73 14.54
CA PRO A 74 1.01 -52.84 15.65
C PRO A 74 1.57 -51.42 15.44
N LYS A 75 2.77 -51.31 14.88
CA LYS A 75 3.47 -50.04 14.67
C LYS A 75 4.45 -50.11 13.51
N SER A 76 4.80 -48.95 12.94
CA SER A 76 5.95 -48.79 12.05
C SER A 76 7.26 -48.85 12.84
N GLY A 77 8.30 -49.41 12.23
CA GLY A 77 9.56 -49.68 12.92
C GLY A 77 10.37 -50.80 12.29
N GLU A 78 11.50 -51.11 12.94
CA GLU A 78 12.29 -52.28 12.65
C GLU A 78 12.02 -53.34 13.72
N PHE A 79 11.59 -54.51 13.28
CA PHE A 79 11.39 -55.69 14.12
C PHE A 79 12.43 -56.74 13.73
N SER A 80 13.08 -57.34 14.70
CA SER A 80 14.08 -58.37 14.49
C SER A 80 13.78 -59.61 15.33
N GLY A 81 14.09 -60.76 14.77
CA GLY A 81 13.93 -62.05 15.41
C GLY A 81 14.46 -63.14 14.49
N GLU A 82 14.00 -64.35 14.71
CA GLU A 82 14.45 -65.53 13.96
C GLU A 82 13.25 -66.39 13.61
N PHE A 83 13.33 -67.14 12.52
CA PHE A 83 12.44 -68.27 12.30
C PHE A 83 13.27 -69.55 12.27
N LEU A 84 12.68 -70.63 12.78
CA LEU A 84 13.35 -71.91 12.93
C LEU A 84 12.85 -72.85 11.85
N ILE A 85 13.78 -73.40 11.08
CA ILE A 85 13.50 -74.48 10.12
C ILE A 85 13.89 -75.78 10.80
N LYS A 86 12.91 -76.63 11.07
CA LYS A 86 13.12 -77.95 11.66
C LYS A 86 12.92 -79.01 10.60
N TYR A 87 13.87 -79.92 10.47
CA TYR A 87 13.75 -81.08 9.59
C TYR A 87 14.48 -82.27 10.22
N SER A 88 13.78 -83.40 10.34
CA SER A 88 14.30 -84.58 11.06
C SER A 88 14.82 -84.18 12.48
N GLU A 89 16.10 -84.44 12.78
CA GLU A 89 16.77 -84.09 14.05
C GLU A 89 17.59 -82.79 13.97
N THR A 90 17.47 -82.02 12.88
CA THR A 90 18.24 -80.79 12.68
C THR A 90 17.36 -79.56 12.77
N GLU A 91 17.90 -78.52 13.41
CA GLU A 91 17.29 -77.21 13.54
C GLU A 91 18.21 -76.15 12.92
N LEU A 92 17.65 -75.29 12.08
CA LEU A 92 18.34 -74.19 11.45
C LEU A 92 17.62 -72.88 11.80
N SER A 93 18.30 -72.00 12.52
CA SER A 93 17.82 -70.64 12.76
C SER A 93 18.18 -69.72 11.60
N VAL A 94 17.21 -68.95 11.13
CA VAL A 94 17.39 -67.93 10.10
C VAL A 94 17.00 -66.57 10.66
N PRO A 95 17.93 -65.60 10.73
CA PRO A 95 17.62 -64.27 11.23
C PRO A 95 16.66 -63.55 10.28
N LEU A 96 15.70 -62.85 10.84
CA LEU A 96 14.65 -62.12 10.14
C LEU A 96 14.57 -60.68 10.66
N THR A 97 14.64 -59.73 9.73
CA THR A 97 14.43 -58.31 10.00
C THR A 97 13.28 -57.80 9.16
N LEU A 98 12.24 -57.28 9.80
CA LEU A 98 11.07 -56.71 9.17
C LEU A 98 11.07 -55.19 9.38
N ARG A 99 11.02 -54.43 8.29
CA ARG A 99 10.99 -52.97 8.29
C ARG A 99 9.64 -52.48 7.78
N ILE A 100 8.87 -51.86 8.66
CA ILE A 100 7.51 -51.41 8.38
C ILE A 100 7.49 -49.89 8.43
N LYS A 101 6.98 -49.25 7.38
CA LYS A 101 6.72 -47.81 7.38
C LYS A 101 5.24 -47.47 7.29
N ASP A 102 4.91 -46.25 7.67
CA ASP A 102 3.55 -45.72 7.57
C ASP A 102 3.11 -45.48 6.12
N PRO A 103 1.80 -45.54 5.83
CA PRO A 103 1.28 -45.33 4.49
C PRO A 103 1.42 -43.87 4.05
N PHE A 104 1.65 -43.68 2.75
CA PHE A 104 1.98 -42.37 2.16
C PHE A 104 0.99 -41.21 2.39
N PRO A 105 -0.34 -41.41 2.62
CA PRO A 105 -1.24 -40.28 2.83
C PRO A 105 -0.93 -39.49 4.11
N ILE A 106 -0.45 -40.16 5.17
CA ILE A 106 -0.20 -39.51 6.46
C ILE A 106 0.97 -38.51 6.35
N PRO A 107 2.17 -38.90 5.87
CA PRO A 107 3.25 -37.94 5.62
C PRO A 107 2.83 -36.83 4.64
N LEU A 108 2.04 -37.13 3.61
CA LEU A 108 1.59 -36.13 2.64
C LEU A 108 0.73 -35.02 3.28
N VAL A 109 -0.15 -35.39 4.22
CA VAL A 109 -0.94 -34.41 4.98
C VAL A 109 -0.03 -33.55 5.86
N ILE A 110 0.94 -34.16 6.55
CA ILE A 110 1.85 -33.44 7.46
C ILE A 110 2.70 -32.40 6.71
N ILE A 111 3.27 -32.75 5.56
CA ILE A 111 4.05 -31.78 4.77
C ILE A 111 3.13 -30.67 4.21
N SER A 112 1.90 -31.01 3.84
CA SER A 112 0.91 -30.03 3.37
C SER A 112 0.54 -29.02 4.46
N ILE A 113 0.36 -29.48 5.72
CA ILE A 113 0.14 -28.61 6.88
C ILE A 113 1.32 -27.65 7.06
N GLY A 114 2.56 -28.15 6.98
CA GLY A 114 3.77 -27.32 7.08
C GLY A 114 3.79 -26.21 6.02
N VAL A 115 3.47 -26.56 4.77
CA VAL A 115 3.37 -25.60 3.66
C VAL A 115 2.25 -24.57 3.90
N ILE A 116 1.05 -25.01 4.29
CA ILE A 116 -0.09 -24.13 4.56
C ILE A 116 0.23 -23.13 5.68
N LEU A 117 0.82 -23.60 6.78
CA LEU A 117 1.25 -22.73 7.88
C LEU A 117 2.24 -21.66 7.39
N SER A 118 3.18 -22.06 6.53
CA SER A 118 4.17 -21.13 6.00
C SER A 118 3.54 -20.06 5.10
N ILE A 119 2.60 -20.46 4.22
CA ILE A 119 1.82 -19.53 3.40
C ILE A 119 1.03 -18.55 4.28
N ALA A 120 0.42 -19.03 5.36
CA ALA A 120 -0.35 -18.20 6.29
C ALA A 120 0.55 -17.15 7.00
N VAL A 121 1.72 -17.57 7.50
CA VAL A 121 2.70 -16.68 8.12
C VAL A 121 3.24 -15.65 7.13
N SER A 122 3.52 -16.06 5.89
CA SER A 122 3.96 -15.19 4.79
C SER A 122 2.89 -14.16 4.41
N GLY A 123 1.63 -14.60 4.32
CA GLY A 123 0.47 -13.74 4.08
C GLY A 123 0.28 -12.69 5.18
N TYR A 124 0.40 -13.09 6.45
CA TYR A 124 0.35 -12.17 7.58
C TYR A 124 1.50 -11.15 7.56
N ARG A 125 2.73 -11.60 7.33
CA ARG A 125 3.93 -10.74 7.32
C ARG A 125 3.87 -9.67 6.22
N ASN A 126 3.31 -10.01 5.05
CA ASN A 126 3.25 -9.09 3.92
C ASN A 126 2.06 -8.12 3.98
N ARG A 127 0.91 -8.52 4.55
CA ARG A 127 -0.28 -7.66 4.67
C ARG A 127 -0.27 -6.82 5.96
N GLY A 128 0.02 -7.43 7.11
CA GLY A 128 -0.02 -6.76 8.42
C GLY A 128 1.05 -5.68 8.57
N LYS A 129 2.31 -5.99 8.21
CA LYS A 129 3.42 -5.05 8.34
C LYS A 129 3.24 -3.78 7.50
N LEU A 130 2.60 -3.89 6.33
CA LEU A 130 2.41 -2.75 5.45
C LEU A 130 1.33 -1.80 5.99
N ARG A 131 0.22 -2.37 6.49
CA ARG A 131 -0.82 -1.62 7.20
C ARG A 131 -0.24 -0.88 8.40
N ASP A 132 0.50 -1.57 9.26
CA ASP A 132 1.06 -0.99 10.48
C ASP A 132 2.05 0.14 10.16
N LYS A 133 2.89 -0.03 9.14
CA LYS A 133 3.81 1.01 8.70
C LYS A 133 3.07 2.26 8.21
N ILE A 134 1.96 2.10 7.48
CA ILE A 134 1.13 3.24 7.04
C ILE A 134 0.50 3.91 8.26
N LEU A 135 -0.09 3.15 9.19
CA LEU A 135 -0.72 3.69 10.41
C LEU A 135 0.27 4.45 11.30
N VAL A 136 1.50 3.95 11.46
CA VAL A 136 2.56 4.64 12.21
C VAL A 136 2.90 5.98 11.55
N ARG A 137 3.05 6.02 10.22
CA ARG A 137 3.32 7.28 9.49
C ARG A 137 2.15 8.26 9.58
N VAL A 138 0.92 7.78 9.49
CA VAL A 138 -0.29 8.59 9.73
C VAL A 138 -0.29 9.17 11.14
N GLY A 139 0.01 8.34 12.15
CA GLY A 139 0.09 8.77 13.55
C GLY A 139 1.17 9.83 13.77
N GLN A 140 2.38 9.59 13.26
CA GLN A 140 3.48 10.55 13.31
C GLN A 140 3.11 11.88 12.64
N LEU A 141 2.51 11.83 11.45
CA LEU A 141 2.10 13.03 10.72
C LEU A 141 1.00 13.79 11.48
N ARG A 142 -0.03 13.10 12.00
CA ARG A 142 -1.09 13.72 12.83
C ARG A 142 -0.51 14.36 14.10
N THR A 143 0.44 13.72 14.76
CA THR A 143 1.13 14.30 15.93
C THR A 143 1.95 15.54 15.53
N GLN A 144 2.68 15.48 14.41
CA GLN A 144 3.44 16.63 13.91
C GLN A 144 2.53 17.81 13.57
N LEU A 145 1.39 17.57 12.93
CA LEU A 145 0.38 18.60 12.64
C LEU A 145 -0.18 19.22 13.92
N ARG A 146 -0.53 18.41 14.91
CA ARG A 146 -1.04 18.89 16.21
C ARG A 146 0.01 19.71 16.99
N SER A 147 1.28 19.37 16.82
CA SER A 147 2.38 20.08 17.47
C SER A 147 2.74 21.42 16.80
N ASP A 148 2.23 21.70 15.59
CA ASP A 148 2.46 22.95 14.89
C ASP A 148 1.33 23.95 15.21
N PRO A 149 1.57 24.96 16.08
CA PRO A 149 0.54 25.89 16.53
C PRO A 149 -0.05 26.74 15.40
N GLN A 150 0.69 26.93 14.29
CA GLN A 150 0.24 27.68 13.11
C GLN A 150 -0.61 26.82 12.16
N LEU A 151 -0.67 25.50 12.36
CA LEU A 151 -1.61 24.62 11.65
C LEU A 151 -2.72 24.09 12.55
N ALA A 152 -2.52 24.07 13.87
CA ALA A 152 -3.55 23.74 14.83
C ALA A 152 -4.67 24.81 14.79
N ASP A 153 -5.93 24.36 14.81
CA ASP A 153 -7.18 25.12 14.51
C ASP A 153 -7.39 26.45 15.27
N THR A 154 -6.52 26.79 16.22
CA THR A 154 -6.74 27.86 17.19
C THR A 154 -5.96 29.15 16.89
N SER A 155 -4.87 29.16 16.12
CA SER A 155 -4.14 30.42 15.87
C SER A 155 -4.51 31.13 14.57
N LEU A 156 -4.88 30.37 13.53
CA LEU A 156 -5.25 30.96 12.26
C LEU A 156 -6.76 31.24 12.15
N ALA A 157 -7.63 30.59 12.91
CA ALA A 157 -9.06 30.94 12.88
C ALA A 157 -9.33 32.33 13.46
N ASP A 158 -8.59 32.72 14.51
CA ASP A 158 -8.65 34.05 15.13
C ASP A 158 -7.95 35.12 14.28
N GLN A 159 -7.00 34.74 13.42
CA GLN A 159 -6.32 35.66 12.50
C GLN A 159 -6.98 35.74 11.13
N PHE A 160 -7.52 34.65 10.57
CA PHE A 160 -7.96 34.47 9.18
C PHE A 160 -9.48 34.30 9.03
N ASN A 161 -10.27 35.24 9.56
CA ASN A 161 -11.73 35.38 9.37
C ASN A 161 -12.31 34.53 8.22
N SER A 162 -12.65 33.27 8.53
CA SER A 162 -13.40 32.31 7.68
C SER A 162 -12.67 31.48 6.61
N ILE A 163 -11.34 31.55 6.42
CA ILE A 163 -10.64 30.66 5.45
C ILE A 163 -9.87 29.55 6.20
N PRO A 164 -10.28 28.26 6.09
CA PRO A 164 -9.52 27.14 6.63
C PRO A 164 -8.10 27.08 6.05
N ASN A 165 -7.10 26.72 6.85
CA ASN A 165 -5.72 26.60 6.38
C ASN A 165 -5.66 25.58 5.21
N PRO A 166 -5.28 25.99 3.99
CA PRO A 166 -5.37 25.15 2.81
C PRO A 166 -4.39 23.96 2.87
N PHE A 167 -3.23 24.12 3.51
CA PHE A 167 -2.27 23.03 3.71
C PHE A 167 -2.83 21.96 4.63
N LYS A 168 -3.47 22.36 5.74
CA LYS A 168 -4.12 21.41 6.64
C LYS A 168 -5.22 20.64 5.93
N THR A 169 -6.15 21.34 5.27
CA THR A 169 -7.25 20.70 4.56
C THR A 169 -6.75 19.72 3.50
N ARG A 170 -5.68 20.06 2.76
CA ARG A 170 -5.09 19.16 1.76
C ARG A 170 -4.45 17.92 2.39
N ILE A 171 -3.72 18.07 3.49
CA ILE A 171 -3.11 16.95 4.21
C ILE A 171 -4.19 16.03 4.78
N GLU A 172 -5.24 16.58 5.39
CA GLU A 172 -6.36 15.81 5.93
C GLU A 172 -7.14 15.07 4.83
N GLY A 173 -7.34 15.69 3.66
CA GLY A 173 -7.90 15.02 2.49
C GLY A 173 -7.11 13.77 2.08
N HIS A 174 -5.79 13.89 1.98
CA HIS A 174 -4.94 12.73 1.69
C HIS A 174 -4.94 11.67 2.82
N LEU A 175 -5.06 12.09 4.08
CA LEU A 175 -5.19 11.14 5.20
C LEU A 175 -6.53 10.40 5.17
N LEU A 176 -7.61 11.03 4.69
CA LEU A 176 -8.88 10.35 4.42
C LEU A 176 -8.73 9.28 3.33
N ASP A 177 -8.01 9.60 2.25
CA ASP A 177 -7.70 8.64 1.18
C ASP A 177 -6.90 7.44 1.71
N VAL A 178 -5.99 7.66 2.66
CA VAL A 178 -5.29 6.58 3.38
C VAL A 178 -6.29 5.70 4.12
N ASP A 179 -7.18 6.29 4.93
CA ASP A 179 -8.15 5.54 5.72
C ASP A 179 -9.08 4.70 4.82
N MET A 180 -9.58 5.27 3.71
CA MET A 180 -10.39 4.54 2.71
C MET A 180 -9.61 3.41 2.03
N ALA A 181 -8.33 3.64 1.70
CA ALA A 181 -7.50 2.62 1.07
C ALA A 181 -7.18 1.47 2.05
N LEU A 182 -6.92 1.77 3.33
CA LEU A 182 -6.69 0.76 4.36
C LEU A 182 -7.95 -0.08 4.62
N GLN A 183 -9.14 0.52 4.62
CA GLN A 183 -10.42 -0.20 4.74
C GLN A 183 -10.67 -1.13 3.56
N GLY A 184 -10.30 -0.70 2.34
CA GLY A 184 -10.43 -1.51 1.13
C GLY A 184 -9.29 -2.50 0.88
N GLU A 185 -8.37 -2.70 1.82
CA GLU A 185 -7.14 -3.49 1.65
C GLU A 185 -6.26 -3.08 0.44
N ARG A 186 -6.42 -1.83 -0.04
CA ARG A 186 -5.68 -1.25 -1.17
C ARG A 186 -4.38 -0.62 -0.69
N TRP A 187 -3.46 -1.47 -0.27
CA TRP A 187 -2.25 -1.02 0.44
C TRP A 187 -1.32 -0.10 -0.36
N ASN A 188 -1.27 -0.28 -1.68
CA ASN A 188 -0.46 0.58 -2.54
C ASN A 188 -1.05 1.99 -2.64
N ASP A 189 -2.37 2.10 -2.77
CA ASP A 189 -3.10 3.37 -2.78
C ASP A 189 -2.90 4.11 -1.46
N GLY A 190 -3.01 3.40 -0.33
CA GLY A 190 -2.76 3.99 0.99
C GLY A 190 -1.32 4.47 1.16
N ASN A 191 -0.34 3.73 0.63
CA ASN A 191 1.07 4.17 0.65
C ASN A 191 1.34 5.37 -0.27
N GLN A 192 0.61 5.51 -1.37
CA GLN A 192 0.70 6.69 -2.24
C GLN A 192 0.06 7.92 -1.58
N ALA A 193 -1.14 7.76 -1.00
CA ALA A 193 -1.85 8.83 -0.32
C ALA A 193 -1.05 9.40 0.87
N ILE A 194 -0.43 8.55 1.71
CA ILE A 194 0.41 9.04 2.81
C ILE A 194 1.65 9.78 2.32
N LYS A 195 2.24 9.39 1.18
CA LYS A 195 3.37 10.13 0.57
C LYS A 195 2.93 11.51 0.07
N GLN A 196 1.74 11.62 -0.49
CA GLN A 196 1.18 12.91 -0.91
C GLN A 196 0.94 13.83 0.30
N ALA A 197 0.35 13.30 1.37
CA ALA A 197 0.18 14.00 2.64
C ALA A 197 1.52 14.52 3.21
N GLU A 198 2.54 13.65 3.27
CA GLU A 198 3.89 14.02 3.73
C GLU A 198 4.57 15.05 2.82
N SER A 199 4.33 15.00 1.51
CA SER A 199 4.87 15.97 0.56
C SER A 199 4.33 17.38 0.81
N VAL A 200 3.01 17.50 1.03
CA VAL A 200 2.38 18.79 1.37
C VAL A 200 2.91 19.31 2.71
N TRP A 201 3.04 18.42 3.71
CA TRP A 201 3.65 18.78 5.00
C TRP A 201 5.10 19.27 4.87
N LEU A 202 5.91 18.61 4.04
CA LEU A 202 7.29 19.01 3.81
C LEU A 202 7.37 20.38 3.11
N LYS A 203 6.48 20.66 2.15
CA LYS A 203 6.38 21.97 1.50
C LYS A 203 6.06 23.07 2.51
N TRP A 204 5.06 22.85 3.38
CA TRP A 204 4.71 23.78 4.44
C TRP A 204 5.93 24.07 5.33
N ARG A 205 6.58 23.02 5.82
CA ARG A 205 7.72 23.15 6.74
C ARG A 205 8.91 23.88 6.15
N LYS A 206 9.19 23.71 4.86
CA LYS A 206 10.36 24.31 4.20
C LYS A 206 10.18 25.78 3.87
N GLY A 207 8.97 26.19 3.48
CA GLY A 207 8.65 27.57 3.10
C GLY A 207 7.75 28.27 4.10
N ARG A 208 7.77 27.86 5.37
CA ARG A 208 6.76 28.25 6.37
C ARG A 208 6.55 29.76 6.45
N GLU A 209 7.64 30.52 6.56
CA GLU A 209 7.60 31.97 6.70
C GLU A 209 7.02 32.63 5.44
N ASP A 210 7.46 32.20 4.26
CA ASP A 210 6.94 32.71 2.98
C ASP A 210 5.44 32.40 2.82
N TRP A 211 5.03 31.17 3.12
CA TRP A 211 3.63 30.77 3.04
C TRP A 211 2.75 31.61 3.98
N LEU A 212 3.20 31.82 5.22
CA LEU A 212 2.48 32.66 6.17
C LEU A 212 2.40 34.11 5.70
N ALA A 213 3.50 34.67 5.19
CA ALA A 213 3.51 36.04 4.67
C ALA A 213 2.53 36.21 3.49
N LEU A 214 2.51 35.27 2.56
CA LEU A 214 1.61 35.29 1.40
C LEU A 214 0.15 35.09 1.80
N LEU A 215 -0.14 34.16 2.72
CA LEU A 215 -1.50 33.94 3.20
C LEU A 215 -2.01 35.16 3.98
N ASN A 216 -1.19 35.77 4.85
CA ASN A 216 -1.53 37.02 5.54
C ASN A 216 -1.80 38.16 4.56
N TYR A 217 -0.98 38.26 3.52
CA TYR A 217 -1.17 39.26 2.46
C TYR A 217 -2.49 39.02 1.71
N ALA A 218 -2.80 37.78 1.34
CA ALA A 218 -4.06 37.42 0.71
C ALA A 218 -5.28 37.80 1.56
N GLN A 219 -5.18 37.67 2.88
CA GLN A 219 -6.22 38.11 3.79
C GLN A 219 -6.36 39.64 3.84
N THR A 220 -5.24 40.36 3.80
CA THR A 220 -5.25 41.83 3.70
C THR A 220 -5.96 42.28 2.42
N LEU A 221 -5.74 41.58 1.30
CA LEU A 221 -6.48 41.81 0.06
C LEU A 221 -7.98 41.59 0.25
N GLU A 222 -8.38 40.50 0.90
CA GLU A 222 -9.80 40.21 1.15
C GLU A 222 -10.48 41.29 2.01
N GLN A 223 -9.80 41.77 3.06
CA GLN A 223 -10.32 42.83 3.94
C GLN A 223 -10.46 44.18 3.22
N LYS A 224 -9.59 44.49 2.26
CA LYS A 224 -9.66 45.73 1.47
C LYS A 224 -10.72 45.70 0.37
N ILE A 225 -11.32 44.54 0.05
CA ILE A 225 -12.44 44.47 -0.89
C ILE A 225 -13.70 45.01 -0.18
N PRO A 226 -14.33 46.10 -0.69
CA PRO A 226 -15.53 46.67 -0.08
C PRO A 226 -16.62 45.62 0.13
N THR A 227 -17.12 45.52 1.36
CA THR A 227 -18.24 44.64 1.74
C THR A 227 -19.50 45.49 1.87
N THR A 228 -19.93 46.10 0.75
CA THR A 228 -21.16 46.89 0.73
C THR A 228 -22.35 45.97 0.40
N PRO A 229 -23.34 45.78 1.30
CA PRO A 229 -24.39 44.76 1.14
C PRO A 229 -25.30 44.95 -0.09
N ASP A 230 -25.47 46.18 -0.58
CA ASP A 230 -26.44 46.50 -1.64
C ASP A 230 -25.89 46.39 -3.07
N LEU A 231 -24.58 46.32 -3.25
CA LEU A 231 -23.91 46.24 -4.54
C LEU A 231 -22.62 45.41 -4.35
N ASP A 232 -22.68 44.09 -4.55
CA ASP A 232 -21.47 43.25 -4.75
C ASP A 232 -21.20 43.22 -6.26
N PRO A 233 -20.44 44.18 -6.83
CA PRO A 233 -20.23 44.29 -8.26
C PRO A 233 -19.53 43.04 -8.79
N ARG A 234 -19.92 42.60 -10.00
CA ARG A 234 -19.40 41.38 -10.64
C ARG A 234 -17.87 41.38 -10.75
N TYR A 235 -17.28 42.56 -10.94
CA TYR A 235 -15.84 42.77 -10.89
C TYR A 235 -15.24 42.24 -9.58
N LEU A 236 -15.70 42.75 -8.42
CA LEU A 236 -15.17 42.38 -7.10
C LEU A 236 -15.51 40.93 -6.74
N GLN A 237 -16.68 40.42 -7.15
CA GLN A 237 -17.03 39.02 -6.96
C GLN A 237 -16.06 38.08 -7.70
N SER A 238 -15.65 38.46 -8.91
CA SER A 238 -14.69 37.70 -9.71
C SER A 238 -13.29 37.73 -9.08
N VAL A 239 -12.84 38.89 -8.61
CA VAL A 239 -11.57 39.03 -7.87
C VAL A 239 -11.59 38.21 -6.58
N ARG A 240 -12.67 38.27 -5.80
CA ARG A 240 -12.83 37.48 -4.56
C ARG A 240 -12.78 35.97 -4.84
N ARG A 241 -13.43 35.52 -5.91
CA ARG A 241 -13.38 34.10 -6.33
C ARG A 241 -11.97 33.68 -6.72
N ASN A 242 -11.27 34.49 -7.51
CA ASN A 242 -9.91 34.20 -7.95
C ASN A 242 -8.93 34.19 -6.76
N LEU A 243 -9.09 35.11 -5.80
CA LEU A 243 -8.34 35.14 -4.55
C LEU A 243 -8.56 33.86 -3.73
N GLN A 244 -9.83 33.48 -3.52
CA GLN A 244 -10.16 32.24 -2.79
C GLN A 244 -9.63 30.99 -3.49
N GLN A 245 -9.65 30.96 -4.82
CA GLN A 245 -9.09 29.86 -5.61
C GLN A 245 -7.56 29.79 -5.45
N ALA A 246 -6.86 30.92 -5.57
CA ALA A 246 -5.41 30.99 -5.38
C ALA A 246 -4.98 30.49 -3.99
N ILE A 247 -5.72 30.87 -2.94
CA ILE A 247 -5.47 30.40 -1.57
C ILE A 247 -5.70 28.89 -1.46
N ARG A 248 -6.81 28.36 -2.02
CA ARG A 248 -7.13 26.92 -1.98
C ARG A 248 -6.08 26.07 -2.70
N GLU A 249 -5.55 26.55 -3.81
CA GLU A 249 -4.58 25.84 -4.64
C GLU A 249 -3.13 26.02 -4.18
N ALA A 250 -2.87 26.88 -3.18
CA ALA A 250 -1.54 27.15 -2.64
C ALA A 250 -0.70 25.87 -2.33
N PRO A 251 -1.25 24.80 -1.72
CA PRO A 251 -0.49 23.58 -1.42
C PRO A 251 0.03 22.84 -2.67
N ASP A 252 -0.67 23.01 -3.79
CA ASP A 252 -0.36 22.35 -5.06
C ASP A 252 0.68 23.15 -5.87
N GLN A 253 0.90 24.43 -5.54
CA GLN A 253 1.80 25.36 -6.23
C GLN A 253 3.11 25.61 -5.45
N ASN A 254 3.99 26.48 -5.97
CA ASN A 254 5.16 26.99 -5.24
C ASN A 254 4.88 28.42 -4.71
N PRO A 255 5.65 28.90 -3.70
CA PRO A 255 5.44 30.24 -3.13
C PRO A 255 5.47 31.36 -4.19
N GLN A 256 6.40 31.25 -5.15
CA GLN A 256 6.56 32.23 -6.23
C GLN A 256 5.33 32.33 -7.14
N ASP A 257 4.69 31.18 -7.42
CA ASP A 257 3.51 31.13 -8.27
C ASP A 257 2.32 31.81 -7.57
N LEU A 258 2.16 31.55 -6.27
CA LEU A 258 1.16 32.21 -5.43
C LEU A 258 1.43 33.72 -5.30
N TYR A 259 2.69 34.12 -5.09
CA TYR A 259 3.07 35.53 -5.05
C TYR A 259 2.67 36.27 -6.31
N GLN A 260 2.95 35.71 -7.49
CA GLN A 260 2.61 36.35 -8.75
C GLN A 260 1.09 36.52 -8.90
N GLN A 261 0.31 35.50 -8.51
CA GLN A 261 -1.14 35.57 -8.52
C GLN A 261 -1.68 36.64 -7.56
N LEU A 262 -1.16 36.72 -6.33
CA LEU A 262 -1.57 37.72 -5.35
C LEU A 262 -1.17 39.14 -5.75
N ASP A 263 0.00 39.33 -6.38
CA ASP A 263 0.44 40.63 -6.91
C ASP A 263 -0.47 41.10 -8.06
N ASP A 264 -0.85 40.18 -8.95
CA ASP A 264 -1.76 40.50 -10.06
C ASP A 264 -3.19 40.78 -9.57
N LEU A 265 -3.67 40.07 -8.54
CA LEU A 265 -4.94 40.37 -7.89
C LEU A 265 -4.92 41.74 -7.18
N ALA A 266 -3.81 42.08 -6.51
CA ALA A 266 -3.66 43.38 -5.87
C ALA A 266 -3.72 44.54 -6.87
N LYS A 267 -3.10 44.38 -8.05
CA LYS A 267 -3.20 45.35 -9.15
C LYS A 267 -4.65 45.51 -9.64
N GLN A 268 -5.41 44.41 -9.74
CA GLN A 268 -6.82 44.46 -10.13
C GLN A 268 -7.66 45.21 -9.08
N ILE A 269 -7.46 44.94 -7.79
CA ILE A 269 -8.15 45.67 -6.71
C ILE A 269 -7.80 47.16 -6.76
N ASN A 270 -6.51 47.50 -6.88
CA ASN A 270 -6.05 48.89 -6.98
C ASN A 270 -6.66 49.61 -8.20
N GLN A 271 -6.76 48.94 -9.35
CA GLN A 271 -7.38 49.51 -10.54
C GLN A 271 -8.86 49.82 -10.32
N TYR A 272 -9.59 48.91 -9.66
CA TYR A 272 -10.99 49.15 -9.31
C TYR A 272 -11.13 50.34 -8.35
N LEU A 273 -10.36 50.37 -7.26
CA LEU A 273 -10.40 51.45 -6.25
C LEU A 273 -10.08 52.82 -6.87
N GLN A 274 -9.14 52.89 -7.81
CA GLN A 274 -8.83 54.13 -8.53
C GLN A 274 -9.98 54.60 -9.41
N LEU A 275 -10.62 53.69 -10.15
CA LEU A 275 -11.76 54.04 -11.00
C LEU A 275 -12.99 54.45 -10.18
N ASP A 276 -13.25 53.76 -9.08
CA ASP A 276 -14.35 54.07 -8.17
C ASP A 276 -14.14 55.41 -7.44
N ALA A 277 -12.90 55.71 -7.02
CA ALA A 277 -12.54 57.02 -6.48
C ALA A 277 -12.80 58.14 -7.50
N LYS A 278 -12.36 57.99 -8.76
CA LYS A 278 -12.63 58.98 -9.82
C LYS A 278 -14.12 59.16 -10.10
N LEU A 279 -14.92 58.09 -10.02
CA LEU A 279 -16.38 58.19 -10.16
C LEU A 279 -17.02 58.90 -8.97
N SER A 280 -16.47 58.71 -7.77
CA SER A 280 -16.89 59.45 -6.58
C SER A 280 -16.50 60.93 -6.66
N ASP A 281 -15.34 61.26 -7.22
CA ASP A 281 -14.94 62.64 -7.51
C ASP A 281 -15.91 63.29 -8.51
N LEU A 282 -16.33 62.54 -9.54
CA LEU A 282 -17.34 63.01 -10.51
C LEU A 282 -18.70 63.30 -9.83
N ASP A 283 -19.15 62.42 -8.92
CA ASP A 283 -20.38 62.62 -8.15
C ASP A 283 -20.30 63.88 -7.27
N ASN A 284 -19.17 64.04 -6.55
CA ASN A 284 -18.93 65.24 -5.74
C ASN A 284 -18.92 66.52 -6.58
N LEU A 285 -18.30 66.51 -7.77
CA LEU A 285 -18.32 67.64 -8.69
C LEU A 285 -19.73 67.98 -9.18
N LEU A 286 -20.60 66.97 -9.37
CA LEU A 286 -21.99 67.19 -9.75
C LEU A 286 -22.80 67.88 -8.65
N VAL A 287 -22.52 67.58 -7.38
CA VAL A 287 -23.14 68.25 -6.23
C VAL A 287 -22.68 69.71 -6.12
N GLU A 288 -21.44 70.02 -6.49
CA GLU A 288 -20.88 71.37 -6.34
C GLU A 288 -21.11 72.31 -7.54
N THR A 289 -21.40 71.78 -8.73
CA THR A 289 -21.54 72.61 -9.94
C THR A 289 -22.92 73.24 -10.03
N THR A 290 -23.00 74.55 -10.31
CA THR A 290 -24.26 75.27 -10.54
C THR A 290 -24.76 75.06 -11.98
N ILE A 291 -25.20 73.86 -12.31
CA ILE A 291 -25.77 73.49 -13.63
C ILE A 291 -27.30 73.47 -13.63
N SER A 292 -27.91 73.60 -14.81
CA SER A 292 -29.36 73.53 -14.95
C SER A 292 -29.90 72.14 -14.59
N THR A 293 -31.14 72.05 -14.11
CA THR A 293 -31.78 70.78 -13.70
C THR A 293 -31.78 69.72 -14.82
N GLN A 294 -31.84 70.15 -16.08
CA GLN A 294 -31.86 69.26 -17.24
C GLN A 294 -30.45 68.71 -17.58
N GLU A 295 -29.41 69.51 -17.41
CA GLU A 295 -28.01 69.08 -17.55
C GLU A 295 -27.60 68.16 -16.40
N LEU A 296 -28.02 68.45 -15.17
CA LEU A 296 -27.79 67.61 -14.00
C LEU A 296 -28.32 66.17 -14.21
N GLN A 297 -29.55 66.04 -14.72
CA GLN A 297 -30.13 64.72 -15.02
C GLN A 297 -29.35 63.96 -16.11
N THR A 298 -28.78 64.68 -17.07
CA THR A 298 -27.99 64.06 -18.15
C THR A 298 -26.67 63.51 -17.59
N TRP A 299 -25.99 64.28 -16.75
CA TRP A 299 -24.75 63.84 -16.12
C TRP A 299 -24.96 62.71 -15.10
N GLN A 300 -26.03 62.75 -14.31
CA GLN A 300 -26.38 61.64 -13.40
C GLN A 300 -26.61 60.32 -14.16
N ARG A 301 -27.25 60.36 -15.35
CA ARG A 301 -27.38 59.17 -16.21
C ARG A 301 -26.03 58.69 -16.73
N GLN A 302 -25.16 59.61 -17.13
CA GLN A 302 -23.83 59.29 -17.62
C GLN A 302 -22.97 58.64 -16.52
N GLU A 303 -22.95 59.22 -15.33
CA GLU A 303 -22.26 58.67 -14.15
C GLU A 303 -22.78 57.27 -13.81
N LYS A 304 -24.11 57.08 -13.75
CA LYS A 304 -24.72 55.76 -13.52
C LYS A 304 -24.32 54.76 -14.60
N THR A 305 -24.20 55.18 -15.85
CA THR A 305 -23.72 54.34 -16.96
C THR A 305 -22.26 53.96 -16.76
N LEU A 306 -21.39 54.90 -16.37
CA LEU A 306 -19.98 54.63 -16.09
C LEU A 306 -19.79 53.71 -14.88
N ARG A 307 -20.55 53.90 -13.79
CA ARG A 307 -20.60 52.97 -12.65
C ARG A 307 -21.07 51.58 -13.06
N THR A 308 -22.09 51.49 -13.92
CA THR A 308 -22.55 50.20 -14.45
C THR A 308 -21.49 49.51 -15.31
N LYS A 309 -20.72 50.28 -16.11
CA LYS A 309 -19.58 49.76 -16.88
C LYS A 309 -18.46 49.27 -15.95
N LEU A 310 -18.11 50.01 -14.90
CA LEU A 310 -17.13 49.60 -13.90
C LEU A 310 -17.54 48.28 -13.23
N ASN A 311 -18.80 48.18 -12.81
CA ASN A 311 -19.30 47.02 -12.08
C ASN A 311 -19.38 45.74 -12.94
N ASN A 312 -19.49 45.88 -14.26
CA ASN A 312 -19.53 44.77 -15.23
C ASN A 312 -18.21 44.55 -15.96
N LEU A 313 -17.16 45.32 -15.65
CA LEU A 313 -15.85 45.17 -16.26
C LEU A 313 -15.24 43.82 -15.83
N GLU A 314 -14.52 43.17 -16.74
CA GLU A 314 -13.72 41.99 -16.39
C GLU A 314 -12.37 42.43 -15.80
N PRO A 315 -11.92 41.88 -14.65
CA PRO A 315 -10.65 42.27 -14.02
C PRO A 315 -9.41 42.10 -14.90
N THR A 316 -9.47 41.20 -15.88
CA THR A 316 -8.36 40.90 -16.78
C THR A 316 -8.33 41.77 -18.05
N ASP A 317 -9.43 42.46 -18.39
CA ASP A 317 -9.51 43.28 -19.60
C ASP A 317 -8.90 44.68 -19.41
N LYS A 318 -7.58 44.75 -19.60
CA LYS A 318 -6.82 46.00 -19.50
C LYS A 318 -7.28 47.06 -20.52
N LYS A 319 -7.77 46.66 -21.70
CA LYS A 319 -8.18 47.61 -22.75
C LYS A 319 -9.49 48.27 -22.37
N ALA A 320 -10.49 47.48 -21.98
CA ALA A 320 -11.78 48.01 -21.53
C ALA A 320 -11.61 48.91 -20.29
N ALA A 321 -10.70 48.55 -19.38
CA ALA A 321 -10.40 49.37 -18.21
C ALA A 321 -9.74 50.72 -18.57
N GLN A 322 -8.81 50.75 -19.52
CA GLN A 322 -8.20 51.98 -20.03
C GLN A 322 -9.22 52.87 -20.75
N GLU A 323 -10.10 52.27 -21.54
CA GLU A 323 -11.18 53.00 -22.22
C GLU A 323 -12.14 53.64 -21.22
N LEU A 324 -12.54 52.89 -20.18
CA LEU A 324 -13.38 53.40 -19.09
C LEU A 324 -12.68 54.55 -18.35
N ASN A 325 -11.39 54.41 -18.03
CA ASN A 325 -10.62 55.48 -17.41
C ASN A 325 -10.63 56.76 -18.26
N GLY A 326 -10.41 56.64 -19.57
CA GLY A 326 -10.46 57.77 -20.51
C GLY A 326 -11.86 58.41 -20.58
N GLN A 327 -12.93 57.61 -20.52
CA GLN A 327 -14.31 58.13 -20.46
C GLN A 327 -14.57 58.91 -19.17
N ILE A 328 -14.08 58.44 -18.03
CA ILE A 328 -14.20 59.12 -16.73
C ILE A 328 -13.39 60.42 -16.70
N GLU A 329 -12.12 60.40 -17.12
CA GLU A 329 -11.28 61.60 -17.16
C GLU A 329 -11.82 62.67 -18.10
N LYS A 330 -12.37 62.26 -19.25
CA LYS A 330 -13.05 63.18 -20.16
C LYS A 330 -14.29 63.80 -19.52
N ALA A 331 -15.09 63.02 -18.79
CA ALA A 331 -16.26 63.51 -18.07
C ALA A 331 -15.87 64.53 -16.98
N ILE A 332 -14.89 64.19 -16.13
CA ILE A 332 -14.35 65.09 -15.10
C ILE A 332 -13.85 66.39 -15.74
N THR A 333 -13.03 66.32 -16.79
CA THR A 333 -12.46 67.49 -17.48
C THR A 333 -13.54 68.41 -18.06
N LEU A 334 -14.61 67.84 -18.62
CA LEU A 334 -15.73 68.62 -19.16
C LEU A 334 -16.50 69.34 -18.04
N LEU A 335 -16.73 68.66 -16.91
CA LEU A 335 -17.41 69.25 -15.77
C LEU A 335 -16.57 70.34 -15.10
N THR A 336 -15.27 70.11 -14.89
CA THR A 336 -14.35 71.10 -14.31
C THR A 336 -14.31 72.40 -15.10
N LYS A 337 -14.43 72.35 -16.44
CA LYS A 337 -14.48 73.56 -17.30
C LYS A 337 -15.74 74.40 -17.10
N GLN A 338 -16.81 73.81 -16.57
CA GLN A 338 -18.07 74.52 -16.30
C GLN A 338 -18.09 75.16 -14.90
N ILE A 339 -17.06 74.92 -14.08
CA ILE A 339 -16.91 75.52 -12.75
C ILE A 339 -16.15 76.86 -12.89
N PRO A 340 -16.64 77.97 -12.32
CA PRO A 340 -15.94 79.26 -12.38
C PRO A 340 -14.58 79.20 -11.65
N ALA A 341 -13.55 79.80 -12.26
CA ALA A 341 -12.14 79.72 -11.84
C ALA A 341 -11.81 80.20 -10.41
N ASN A 342 -12.77 80.83 -9.72
CA ASN A 342 -12.61 81.37 -8.36
C ASN A 342 -13.21 80.46 -7.27
N SER A 343 -13.56 79.21 -7.56
CA SER A 343 -14.06 78.29 -6.53
C SER A 343 -12.91 77.71 -5.68
N THR A 344 -12.82 78.14 -4.43
CA THR A 344 -11.82 77.69 -3.44
C THR A 344 -11.92 76.21 -3.06
N LYS A 345 -12.95 75.49 -3.56
CA LYS A 345 -13.27 74.10 -3.22
C LYS A 345 -12.67 73.06 -4.15
N LEU A 346 -12.19 73.44 -5.34
CA LEU A 346 -11.53 72.52 -6.28
C LEU A 346 -10.27 71.85 -5.69
N GLY A 347 -9.61 72.48 -4.71
CA GLY A 347 -8.40 71.95 -4.07
C GLY A 347 -8.62 70.76 -3.12
N PHE A 348 -9.86 70.49 -2.69
CA PHE A 348 -10.18 69.45 -1.69
C PHE A 348 -10.77 68.17 -2.26
N LEU A 349 -11.07 68.11 -3.56
CA LEU A 349 -11.87 67.04 -4.16
C LEU A 349 -11.09 65.82 -4.65
N ILE A 350 -9.75 65.81 -4.59
CA ILE A 350 -8.95 64.67 -5.06
C ILE A 350 -8.66 63.76 -3.86
N SER A 351 -9.57 62.83 -3.58
CA SER A 351 -9.31 61.77 -2.61
C SER A 351 -8.46 60.69 -3.27
N GLN A 352 -7.15 60.64 -2.97
CA GLN A 352 -6.33 59.51 -3.41
C GLN A 352 -6.69 58.27 -2.60
N PRO A 353 -7.18 57.18 -3.22
CA PRO A 353 -7.46 55.96 -2.49
C PRO A 353 -6.16 55.36 -1.96
N GLU A 354 -6.20 54.78 -0.76
CA GLU A 354 -5.05 54.08 -0.18
C GLU A 354 -4.80 52.78 -0.97
N LEU A 355 -3.78 52.80 -1.83
CA LEU A 355 -3.44 51.67 -2.69
C LEU A 355 -2.78 50.53 -1.89
N LEU A 356 -3.06 49.30 -2.30
CA LEU A 356 -2.39 48.10 -1.81
C LEU A 356 -0.91 48.12 -2.24
N GLN A 357 -0.04 47.84 -1.27
CA GLN A 357 1.39 47.66 -1.51
C GLN A 357 1.66 46.33 -2.21
N LYS A 358 2.83 46.20 -2.84
CA LYS A 358 3.27 44.96 -3.48
C LYS A 358 3.30 43.80 -2.46
N ALA A 359 3.03 42.58 -2.91
CA ALA A 359 3.19 41.39 -2.07
C ALA A 359 4.61 41.33 -1.44
N PRO A 360 4.76 40.81 -0.22
CA PRO A 360 6.06 40.69 0.44
C PRO A 360 7.01 39.80 -0.39
N GLY A 361 8.30 40.15 -0.41
CA GLY A 361 9.33 39.42 -1.16
C GLY A 361 9.55 38.01 -0.61
N ILE A 362 9.88 37.07 -1.50
CA ILE A 362 10.17 35.67 -1.16
C ILE A 362 11.69 35.44 -1.27
N ASP A 363 12.30 34.87 -0.23
CA ASP A 363 13.75 34.61 -0.18
C ASP A 363 14.14 33.14 -0.48
N THR A 364 13.18 32.25 -0.79
CA THR A 364 13.47 30.81 -0.93
C THR A 364 13.66 30.30 -2.37
N PRO A 365 14.64 29.40 -2.62
CA PRO A 365 14.91 28.84 -3.94
C PRO A 365 13.87 27.80 -4.40
N ARG A 366 13.70 27.68 -5.73
CA ARG A 366 12.77 26.79 -6.44
C ARG A 366 12.97 25.31 -6.07
N ILE A 367 11.95 24.66 -5.49
CA ILE A 367 12.02 23.24 -5.12
C ILE A 367 11.28 22.38 -6.15
N VAL A 368 12.01 21.52 -6.87
CA VAL A 368 11.42 20.48 -7.72
C VAL A 368 11.37 19.19 -6.91
N ILE A 369 10.17 18.76 -6.51
CA ILE A 369 9.96 17.45 -5.89
C ILE A 369 9.66 16.46 -7.02
N GLN A 370 10.61 15.57 -7.32
CA GLN A 370 10.40 14.49 -8.28
C GLN A 370 9.48 13.41 -7.70
N GLU A 371 8.38 13.12 -8.39
CA GLU A 371 7.52 11.97 -8.11
C GLU A 371 8.15 10.68 -8.65
N PRO A 372 8.32 9.63 -7.82
CA PRO A 372 8.70 8.32 -8.34
C PRO A 372 7.46 7.60 -8.89
N ARG A 373 7.29 7.61 -10.21
CA ARG A 373 6.27 6.83 -10.92
C ARG A 373 6.76 5.42 -11.27
N LEU A 374 5.91 4.47 -10.87
CA LEU A 374 5.48 3.25 -11.57
C LEU A 374 6.53 2.21 -12.04
N ALA A 375 6.36 0.98 -11.54
CA ALA A 375 6.39 -0.25 -12.34
C ALA A 375 6.02 -1.43 -11.43
N LYS A 376 4.81 -2.04 -11.52
CA LYS A 376 4.50 -3.22 -10.68
C LYS A 376 3.22 -4.02 -11.00
N ILE A 377 2.89 -4.27 -12.26
CA ILE A 377 1.74 -5.18 -12.58
C ILE A 377 2.18 -6.43 -13.34
N ARG A 378 3.19 -6.35 -14.22
CA ARG A 378 3.67 -7.53 -14.98
C ARG A 378 4.53 -8.50 -14.16
N LEU A 379 5.14 -8.02 -13.07
CA LEU A 379 6.02 -8.81 -12.19
C LEU A 379 5.24 -9.74 -11.23
N TRP A 380 3.93 -9.50 -11.05
CA TRP A 380 3.11 -10.23 -10.07
C TRP A 380 2.66 -11.61 -10.59
N ILE A 381 2.25 -11.70 -11.86
CA ILE A 381 1.74 -12.95 -12.45
C ILE A 381 2.89 -13.95 -12.66
N PHE A 382 4.07 -13.48 -13.11
CA PHE A 382 5.25 -14.34 -13.26
C PHE A 382 5.75 -14.85 -11.89
N SER A 383 5.75 -13.99 -10.86
CA SER A 383 6.13 -14.41 -9.51
C SER A 383 5.16 -15.45 -8.92
N ALA A 384 3.86 -15.40 -9.23
CA ALA A 384 2.87 -16.32 -8.65
C ALA A 384 2.95 -17.75 -9.22
N ILE A 385 3.32 -17.89 -10.50
CA ILE A 385 3.47 -19.21 -11.13
C ILE A 385 4.82 -19.85 -10.75
N SER A 386 5.91 -19.07 -10.78
CA SER A 386 7.20 -19.53 -10.26
C SER A 386 7.14 -19.90 -8.76
N TYR A 387 6.26 -19.22 -8.01
CA TYR A 387 5.97 -19.50 -6.61
C TYR A 387 5.33 -20.87 -6.37
N ALA A 388 4.32 -21.25 -7.17
CA ALA A 388 3.69 -22.55 -7.05
C ALA A 388 4.65 -23.70 -7.39
N ILE A 389 5.48 -23.52 -8.42
CA ILE A 389 6.44 -24.55 -8.86
C ILE A 389 7.53 -24.79 -7.82
N ALA A 390 8.10 -23.72 -7.23
CA ALA A 390 9.15 -23.85 -6.22
C ALA A 390 8.68 -24.59 -4.96
N ILE A 391 7.46 -24.31 -4.49
CA ILE A 391 6.87 -24.97 -3.32
C ILE A 391 6.66 -26.47 -3.60
N VAL A 392 6.11 -26.81 -4.76
CA VAL A 392 5.89 -28.21 -5.15
C VAL A 392 7.21 -28.97 -5.27
N LEU A 393 8.25 -28.37 -5.86
CA LEU A 393 9.57 -29.00 -6.00
C LEU A 393 10.26 -29.21 -4.65
N LEU A 394 10.23 -28.21 -3.76
CA LEU A 394 10.87 -28.29 -2.43
C LEU A 394 10.14 -29.26 -1.49
N ALA A 395 8.81 -29.23 -1.49
CA ALA A 395 8.00 -30.17 -0.73
C ALA A 395 8.14 -31.59 -1.29
N GLY A 396 8.13 -31.75 -2.62
CA GLY A 396 8.35 -33.03 -3.30
C GLY A 396 9.73 -33.62 -2.99
N SER A 397 10.79 -32.80 -3.01
CA SER A 397 12.15 -33.21 -2.64
C SER A 397 12.23 -33.66 -1.19
N GLY A 398 11.63 -32.91 -0.26
CA GLY A 398 11.57 -33.31 1.15
C GLY A 398 10.82 -34.61 1.38
N PHE A 399 9.70 -34.81 0.67
CA PHE A 399 8.93 -36.04 0.75
C PHE A 399 9.72 -37.25 0.23
N ILE A 400 10.43 -37.11 -0.90
CA ILE A 400 11.28 -38.18 -1.43
C ILE A 400 12.41 -38.52 -0.45
N GLU A 401 13.13 -37.51 0.04
CA GLU A 401 14.30 -37.72 0.87
C GLU A 401 13.95 -38.30 2.25
N LEU A 402 12.90 -37.76 2.88
CA LEU A 402 12.58 -38.10 4.26
C LEU A 402 11.66 -39.31 4.39
N TYR A 403 10.76 -39.54 3.41
CA TYR A 403 9.77 -40.63 3.47
C TYR A 403 10.06 -41.77 2.50
N THR A 404 10.44 -41.51 1.25
CA THR A 404 10.62 -42.59 0.26
C THR A 404 11.81 -43.48 0.60
N TYR A 405 12.96 -42.90 0.95
CA TYR A 405 14.17 -43.66 1.29
C TYR A 405 14.18 -44.26 2.70
N LYS A 406 13.29 -43.82 3.59
CA LYS A 406 13.22 -44.34 4.97
C LYS A 406 12.22 -45.50 5.08
N SER A 407 12.74 -46.73 5.17
CA SER A 407 11.95 -47.96 5.24
C SER A 407 11.24 -48.20 6.58
N THR A 408 11.50 -47.38 7.60
CA THR A 408 10.91 -47.45 8.95
C THR A 408 10.21 -46.16 9.36
N PHE A 409 9.86 -45.32 8.38
CA PHE A 409 9.21 -44.03 8.63
C PHE A 409 7.90 -44.21 9.41
N GLY A 410 7.71 -43.42 10.47
CA GLY A 410 6.57 -43.54 11.39
C GLY A 410 6.94 -44.15 12.74
N ALA A 411 8.15 -44.71 12.86
CA ALA A 411 8.66 -45.27 14.10
C ALA A 411 8.88 -44.19 15.18
N ASN A 412 9.33 -42.99 14.77
CA ASN A 412 9.57 -41.88 15.70
C ASN A 412 8.79 -40.63 15.27
N LEU A 413 7.79 -40.26 16.05
CA LEU A 413 6.88 -39.17 15.70
C LEU A 413 7.60 -37.83 15.47
N TRP A 414 8.58 -37.50 16.30
CA TRP A 414 9.31 -36.22 16.19
C TRP A 414 10.33 -36.23 15.05
N ALA A 415 11.13 -37.30 14.95
CA ALA A 415 12.18 -37.39 13.94
C ALA A 415 11.62 -37.61 12.52
N ASP A 416 10.45 -38.24 12.39
CA ASP A 416 9.84 -38.54 11.10
C ASP A 416 8.85 -37.44 10.70
N TYR A 417 7.81 -37.19 11.50
CA TYR A 417 6.78 -36.21 11.15
C TYR A 417 7.17 -34.78 11.51
N GLY A 418 7.89 -34.57 12.61
CA GLY A 418 8.37 -33.24 13.00
C GLY A 418 9.34 -32.66 11.98
N VAL A 419 10.29 -33.47 11.49
CA VAL A 419 11.24 -33.05 10.43
C VAL A 419 10.51 -32.79 9.11
N LEU A 420 9.54 -33.63 8.74
CA LEU A 420 8.75 -33.43 7.52
C LEU A 420 7.91 -32.13 7.58
N LEU A 421 7.31 -31.84 8.74
CA LEU A 421 6.59 -30.60 8.99
C LEU A 421 7.54 -29.39 8.94
N ALA A 422 8.69 -29.48 9.59
CA ALA A 422 9.70 -28.44 9.58
C ALA A 422 10.24 -28.18 8.16
N TRP A 423 10.37 -29.22 7.34
CA TRP A 423 10.75 -29.11 5.93
C TRP A 423 9.67 -28.39 5.10
N GLY A 424 8.40 -28.81 5.24
CA GLY A 424 7.27 -28.16 4.59
C GLY A 424 7.14 -26.69 4.98
N PHE A 425 7.40 -26.36 6.25
CA PHE A 425 7.44 -24.99 6.76
C PHE A 425 8.64 -24.20 6.19
N GLY A 426 9.83 -24.80 6.19
CA GLY A 426 11.08 -24.21 5.73
C GLY A 426 11.16 -23.96 4.21
N ALA A 427 10.37 -24.66 3.41
CA ALA A 427 10.30 -24.47 1.95
C ALA A 427 9.99 -23.01 1.55
N GLU A 428 9.21 -22.28 2.35
CA GLU A 428 8.88 -20.86 2.15
C GLU A 428 9.96 -19.91 2.72
N ALA A 429 10.70 -20.32 3.75
CA ALA A 429 11.77 -19.49 4.34
C ALA A 429 12.99 -19.42 3.40
N SER A 430 13.39 -20.56 2.81
CA SER A 430 14.47 -20.64 1.81
C SER A 430 14.13 -19.87 0.53
N ARG A 431 12.84 -19.74 0.21
CA ARG A 431 12.31 -19.00 -0.94
C ARG A 431 12.58 -17.49 -0.84
N ASP A 432 12.45 -16.88 0.34
CA ASP A 432 12.60 -15.42 0.52
C ASP A 432 14.06 -14.96 0.28
N ALA A 433 15.02 -15.86 0.49
CA ALA A 433 16.43 -15.66 0.17
C ALA A 433 16.71 -15.83 -1.33
N ILE A 434 16.17 -16.90 -1.95
CA ILE A 434 16.38 -17.18 -3.39
C ILE A 434 15.70 -16.12 -4.27
N ALA A 435 14.48 -15.69 -3.93
CA ALA A 435 13.78 -14.65 -4.68
C ALA A 435 14.51 -13.30 -4.65
N LYS A 436 15.18 -12.95 -3.54
CA LYS A 436 16.02 -11.74 -3.45
C LYS A 436 17.30 -11.86 -4.28
N VAL A 437 17.90 -13.05 -4.34
CA VAL A 437 19.08 -13.32 -5.16
C VAL A 437 18.72 -13.25 -6.65
N VAL A 438 17.61 -13.86 -7.06
CA VAL A 438 17.15 -13.84 -8.46
C VAL A 438 16.69 -12.45 -8.89
N ALA A 439 16.03 -11.68 -8.00
CA ALA A 439 15.67 -10.29 -8.30
C ALA A 439 16.89 -9.34 -8.42
N ASN A 440 18.02 -9.69 -7.78
CA ASN A 440 19.29 -8.98 -7.91
C ASN A 440 20.14 -9.48 -9.09
N LEU A 441 19.80 -10.62 -9.69
CA LEU A 441 20.36 -11.08 -10.97
C LEU A 441 19.54 -10.43 -12.08
N GLU A 442 19.90 -9.20 -12.44
CA GLU A 442 19.52 -8.62 -13.73
C GLU A 442 20.08 -9.54 -14.83
N LEU A 443 19.25 -10.44 -15.35
CA LEU A 443 19.59 -11.30 -16.48
C LEU A 443 19.69 -10.41 -17.74
N PRO A 444 20.88 -10.25 -18.34
CA PRO A 444 21.03 -9.47 -19.55
C PRO A 444 20.41 -10.25 -20.72
N GLY A 445 19.38 -9.70 -21.36
CA GLY A 445 18.93 -10.24 -22.66
C GLY A 445 17.43 -10.23 -22.98
N LEU A 446 16.56 -9.60 -22.19
CA LEU A 446 15.14 -9.46 -22.56
C LEU A 446 14.64 -8.05 -22.25
N ASN A 447 14.90 -7.11 -23.17
CA ASN A 447 14.15 -5.87 -23.33
C ASN A 447 13.09 -6.04 -24.41
#